data_AF-A0A8T3C6T3-F1
#
_entry.id   AF-A0A8T3C6T3-F1
#
_cell.length_a   1.000
_cell.length_b   1.000
_cell.length_c   1.000
_cell.angle_alpha   90.00
_cell.angle_beta   90.00
_cell.angle_gamma   90.00
#
_symmetry.space_group_name_H-M   'P 1'
#
loop_
_entity.id
_entity.type
_entity.pdbx_description
1 polymer ?
#
loop_
_entity_poly.entity_id
_entity_poly.type
_entity_poly.pdbx_seq_one_letter_code
_entity_poly.pdbx_strand_id
1 'polypeptide(L)'
;MAQAPTAPPPAAGETTGDHTVEINHNSSKTTVINSIDDIVEHYMSAAAGALFFPFLACLAWIFDSQQTFINVFSDKPPPWHCTSSSCNFTTPCDLPSTASWSFSKPRKISTISDFSIECSSPVLLALPASSFYAGCLVGGLSLATLADSRIGRKNTLVLSSLTMSLAAALTAFSPNLAVYAALRFTCGFARANVGTSAFVLSSELVSRRYRNHVSILTFIFSTTGFLTLPAIAFLNRAHSWRLLYLYTSIPSLVYSIFLLFFMKESPRWLLLKGKRKEAIETLKKLTSLKEIQSFPDLAVTYSKKTESEGLYSAARILFEKPWALQRLAAIMIVSFGVGLMYYGMPLNLGNLNVDLYMSAALNAASELPSAFVVFFLANVVSRRRSLIGFVIVSGGCSLACTAMGGWPAMVLEMVAFFGACAAFYMEVIYTVELFPTCVRNSALAVVRQAVVLGGVAAPTMVAAGRRRKFLSFGVFGIVIILCGLFIVFLPETRGRAISDTMEEEEHKIMEGRKTIYPSS
;
A
#
# COMPACT_ATOMS: atom_id res chain seq x y z
N MET A 1 -25.30 4.97 -91.59
CA MET A 1 -24.36 5.39 -90.51
C MET A 1 -25.00 6.55 -89.76
N ALA A 2 -24.91 6.57 -88.44
CA ALA A 2 -25.78 7.39 -87.60
C ALA A 2 -25.46 8.89 -87.65
N GLN A 3 -26.51 9.71 -87.73
CA GLN A 3 -26.51 11.12 -87.32
C GLN A 3 -27.31 11.21 -86.01
N ALA A 4 -26.77 11.95 -85.03
CA ALA A 4 -27.36 12.04 -83.70
C ALA A 4 -28.50 13.08 -83.64
N PRO A 5 -29.66 12.76 -83.04
CA PRO A 5 -30.71 13.73 -82.74
C PRO A 5 -30.60 14.32 -81.31
N THR A 6 -31.39 15.36 -81.07
CA THR A 6 -31.36 16.31 -79.94
C THR A 6 -32.03 15.85 -78.63
N ALA A 7 -31.74 16.56 -77.53
CA ALA A 7 -32.33 16.48 -76.16
C ALA A 7 -33.84 16.87 -76.12
N PRO A 8 -34.61 16.90 -74.99
CA PRO A 8 -34.31 17.07 -73.53
C PRO A 8 -34.84 15.86 -72.68
N PRO A 9 -35.21 15.87 -71.35
CA PRO A 9 -35.26 16.90 -70.29
C PRO A 9 -34.56 16.44 -68.95
N PRO A 10 -34.90 16.89 -67.70
CA PRO A 10 -33.96 16.83 -66.55
C PRO A 10 -34.14 15.64 -65.57
N ALA A 11 -33.09 15.36 -64.78
CA ALA A 11 -33.12 14.49 -63.60
C ALA A 11 -32.31 15.11 -62.44
N ALA A 12 -32.65 14.73 -61.20
CA ALA A 12 -32.33 15.48 -59.99
C ALA A 12 -30.97 15.15 -59.34
N GLY A 13 -30.37 16.19 -58.75
CA GLY A 13 -30.02 16.17 -57.32
C GLY A 13 -28.76 15.44 -56.87
N GLU A 14 -27.70 16.20 -56.61
CA GLU A 14 -26.70 15.85 -55.60
C GLU A 14 -26.19 17.12 -54.90
N THR A 15 -26.96 17.60 -53.93
CA THR A 15 -26.50 18.67 -53.01
C THR A 15 -25.60 18.07 -51.95
N THR A 16 -24.38 18.59 -51.84
CA THR A 16 -23.47 18.34 -50.72
C THR A 16 -24.17 18.67 -49.40
N GLY A 17 -24.54 17.64 -48.64
CA GLY A 17 -25.18 17.77 -47.33
C GLY A 17 -24.18 18.21 -46.27
N ASP A 18 -23.92 19.51 -46.20
CA ASP A 18 -23.30 20.12 -45.04
C ASP A 18 -24.28 19.99 -43.86
N HIS A 19 -23.93 19.22 -42.83
CA HIS A 19 -24.83 18.93 -41.71
C HIS A 19 -24.89 20.11 -40.71
N THR A 20 -25.48 21.22 -41.15
CA THR A 20 -25.95 22.28 -40.25
C THR A 20 -27.08 21.73 -39.38
N VAL A 21 -26.76 21.32 -38.16
CA VAL A 21 -27.75 21.08 -37.11
C VAL A 21 -28.35 22.43 -36.72
N GLU A 22 -29.65 22.63 -36.97
CA GLU A 22 -30.35 23.81 -36.46
C GLU A 22 -30.29 23.83 -34.92
N ILE A 23 -29.55 24.78 -34.38
CA ILE A 23 -29.45 25.01 -32.94
C ILE A 23 -30.73 25.73 -32.51
N ASN A 24 -31.65 24.98 -31.91
CA ASN A 24 -32.83 25.58 -31.27
C ASN A 24 -32.37 26.37 -30.03
N HIS A 25 -32.34 27.70 -30.15
CA HIS A 25 -31.88 28.62 -29.11
C HIS A 25 -32.83 28.64 -27.90
N ASN A 26 -32.65 27.74 -26.94
CA ASN A 26 -33.04 27.94 -25.52
C ASN A 26 -32.55 26.84 -24.56
N SER A 27 -31.23 26.73 -24.35
CA SER A 27 -30.64 26.33 -23.06
C SER A 27 -29.16 26.67 -23.05
N SER A 28 -28.68 27.29 -21.97
CA SER A 28 -27.29 27.75 -21.87
C SER A 28 -26.40 26.72 -21.16
N LYS A 29 -25.16 26.55 -21.68
CA LYS A 29 -24.07 25.66 -21.24
C LYS A 29 -24.08 24.21 -21.78
N THR A 30 -23.70 24.09 -23.05
CA THR A 30 -23.11 22.85 -23.58
C THR A 30 -21.77 22.59 -22.87
N THR A 31 -21.79 21.81 -21.79
CA THR A 31 -20.55 21.34 -21.15
C THR A 31 -19.94 20.29 -22.07
N VAL A 32 -18.71 20.51 -22.57
CA VAL A 32 -18.08 19.55 -23.49
C VAL A 32 -17.64 18.32 -22.69
N ILE A 33 -18.44 17.25 -22.76
CA ILE A 33 -18.19 15.98 -22.08
C ILE A 33 -17.09 15.21 -22.83
N ASN A 34 -15.84 15.42 -22.45
CA ASN A 34 -14.67 14.83 -23.12
C ASN A 34 -14.21 13.48 -22.54
N SER A 35 -14.66 13.08 -21.34
CA SER A 35 -14.24 11.81 -20.73
C SER A 35 -15.32 11.11 -19.90
N ILE A 36 -15.18 9.79 -19.73
CA ILE A 36 -15.99 8.98 -18.80
C ILE A 36 -15.92 9.56 -17.38
N ASP A 37 -14.76 10.08 -16.98
CA ASP A 37 -14.55 10.64 -15.65
C ASP A 37 -15.31 11.97 -15.46
N ASP A 38 -15.65 12.70 -16.52
CA ASP A 38 -16.47 13.92 -16.46
C ASP A 38 -17.97 13.58 -16.44
N ILE A 39 -18.40 12.53 -17.17
CA ILE A 39 -19.77 11.98 -17.08
C ILE A 39 -20.07 11.53 -15.64
N VAL A 40 -19.16 10.72 -15.07
CA VAL A 40 -19.32 10.20 -13.71
C VAL A 40 -19.33 11.35 -12.68
N GLU A 41 -18.43 12.33 -12.81
CA GLU A 41 -18.39 13.50 -11.93
C GLU A 41 -19.69 14.34 -12.01
N HIS A 42 -20.24 14.55 -13.21
CA HIS A 42 -21.45 15.37 -13.41
C HIS A 42 -22.66 14.82 -12.64
N TYR A 43 -22.85 13.50 -12.62
CA TYR A 43 -23.95 12.89 -11.88
C TYR A 43 -23.70 12.82 -10.36
N MET A 44 -22.44 12.78 -9.89
CA MET A 44 -22.09 12.55 -8.49
C MET A 44 -22.26 13.79 -7.59
N SER A 45 -23.51 14.21 -7.38
CA SER A 45 -23.86 15.21 -6.36
C SER A 45 -23.78 14.65 -4.93
N ALA A 46 -23.39 15.50 -3.98
CA ALA A 46 -23.01 15.11 -2.62
C ALA A 46 -24.20 14.74 -1.73
N ALA A 47 -24.72 13.51 -1.90
CA ALA A 47 -25.63 12.88 -0.95
C ALA A 47 -24.87 12.42 0.31
N ALA A 48 -25.47 12.53 1.50
CA ALA A 48 -24.87 11.97 2.72
C ALA A 48 -24.67 10.43 2.63
N GLY A 49 -25.54 9.74 1.88
CA GLY A 49 -25.39 8.31 1.57
C GLY A 49 -24.22 7.97 0.63
N ALA A 50 -23.68 8.94 -0.13
CA ALA A 50 -22.56 8.71 -1.05
C ALA A 50 -21.26 8.35 -0.34
N LEU A 51 -21.09 8.79 0.92
CA LEU A 51 -19.88 8.51 1.71
C LEU A 51 -19.92 7.13 2.41
N PHE A 52 -21.05 6.45 2.44
CA PHE A 52 -21.19 5.14 3.11
C PHE A 52 -20.32 4.05 2.45
N PHE A 53 -20.40 3.86 1.13
CA PHE A 53 -19.60 2.85 0.43
C PHE A 53 -18.08 3.14 0.48
N PRO A 54 -17.60 4.38 0.25
CA PRO A 54 -16.20 4.76 0.47
C PRO A 54 -15.70 4.46 1.88
N PHE A 55 -16.47 4.84 2.91
CA PHE A 55 -16.15 4.54 4.31
C PHE A 55 -16.04 3.03 4.54
N LEU A 56 -17.03 2.27 4.06
CA LEU A 56 -17.07 0.82 4.18
C LEU A 56 -15.88 0.14 3.50
N ALA A 57 -15.44 0.63 2.34
CA ALA A 57 -14.21 0.14 1.68
C ALA A 57 -12.95 0.48 2.49
N CYS A 58 -12.86 1.68 3.07
CA CYS A 58 -11.69 2.11 3.82
C CYS A 58 -11.50 1.31 5.13
N LEU A 59 -12.56 0.74 5.73
CA LEU A 59 -12.44 -0.14 6.91
C LEU A 59 -11.53 -1.36 6.69
N ALA A 60 -11.30 -1.80 5.45
CA ALA A 60 -10.37 -2.88 5.13
C ALA A 60 -8.95 -2.62 5.67
N TRP A 61 -8.54 -1.35 5.76
CA TRP A 61 -7.22 -0.93 6.25
C TRP A 61 -7.00 -1.20 7.74
N ILE A 62 -8.07 -1.35 8.53
CA ILE A 62 -7.99 -1.79 9.94
C ILE A 62 -7.46 -3.23 9.99
N PHE A 63 -8.12 -4.14 9.28
CA PHE A 63 -7.76 -5.56 9.25
C PHE A 63 -6.43 -5.81 8.55
N ASP A 64 -6.14 -5.05 7.49
CA ASP A 64 -4.84 -4.99 6.85
C ASP A 64 -3.75 -4.70 7.90
N SER A 65 -3.82 -3.56 8.61
CA SER A 65 -2.77 -3.16 9.55
C SER A 65 -2.60 -4.15 10.70
N GLN A 66 -3.70 -4.71 11.22
CA GLN A 66 -3.67 -5.79 12.23
C GLN A 66 -2.88 -7.03 11.73
N GLN A 67 -3.15 -7.51 10.50
CA GLN A 67 -2.46 -8.69 9.97
C GLN A 67 -0.98 -8.44 9.63
N THR A 68 -0.59 -7.17 9.38
CA THR A 68 0.82 -6.77 9.18
C THR A 68 1.66 -7.04 10.42
N PHE A 69 1.18 -6.55 11.56
CA PHE A 69 1.97 -6.43 12.78
C PHE A 69 1.65 -7.50 13.84
N ILE A 70 0.74 -8.45 13.58
CA ILE A 70 0.37 -9.51 14.53
C ILE A 70 1.56 -10.35 15.01
N ASN A 71 2.57 -10.56 14.14
CA ASN A 71 3.80 -11.29 14.48
C ASN A 71 4.61 -10.63 15.62
N VAL A 72 4.49 -9.31 15.83
CA VAL A 72 5.10 -8.58 16.96
C VAL A 72 4.72 -9.22 18.30
N PHE A 73 3.47 -9.69 18.41
CA PHE A 73 2.89 -10.24 19.64
C PHE A 73 2.88 -11.77 19.68
N SER A 74 2.59 -12.45 18.55
CA SER A 74 2.59 -13.92 18.53
C SER A 74 3.97 -14.52 18.73
N ASP A 75 5.02 -13.82 18.28
CA ASP A 75 6.39 -14.32 18.27
C ASP A 75 7.25 -13.69 19.38
N LYS A 76 6.64 -13.12 20.43
CA LYS A 76 7.37 -12.67 21.62
C LYS A 76 7.67 -13.87 22.53
N PRO A 77 8.95 -14.26 22.75
CA PRO A 77 9.27 -15.35 23.65
C PRO A 77 8.79 -15.03 25.09
N PRO A 78 8.20 -15.99 25.82
CA PRO A 78 7.89 -15.82 27.23
C PRO A 78 9.17 -15.74 28.08
N PRO A 79 9.13 -15.07 29.26
CA PRO A 79 10.26 -15.03 30.16
C PRO A 79 10.59 -16.44 30.68
N TRP A 80 11.88 -16.77 30.72
CA TRP A 80 12.40 -18.06 31.18
C TRP A 80 13.12 -17.89 32.53
N HIS A 81 13.28 -18.99 33.25
CA HIS A 81 14.04 -19.06 34.49
C HIS A 81 14.78 -20.40 34.57
N CYS A 82 15.86 -20.47 35.34
CA CYS A 82 16.54 -21.73 35.60
C CYS A 82 15.83 -22.55 36.68
N THR A 83 15.84 -23.86 36.50
CA THR A 83 15.40 -24.85 37.49
C THR A 83 16.59 -25.53 38.21
N SER A 84 17.81 -25.15 37.84
CA SER A 84 19.07 -25.58 38.46
C SER A 84 19.74 -24.43 39.23
N SER A 85 20.59 -24.76 40.21
CA SER A 85 21.15 -23.81 41.19
C SER A 85 22.26 -22.90 40.66
N SER A 86 22.78 -23.13 39.45
CA SER A 86 23.88 -22.35 38.86
C SER A 86 23.54 -21.93 37.43
N CYS A 87 23.17 -20.66 37.24
CA CYS A 87 22.88 -20.07 35.94
C CYS A 87 23.34 -18.62 35.83
N ASN A 88 24.49 -18.41 35.18
CA ASN A 88 25.00 -17.08 34.78
C ASN A 88 25.05 -16.96 33.25
N PHE A 89 23.91 -17.21 32.58
CA PHE A 89 23.79 -17.17 31.11
C PHE A 89 22.68 -16.23 30.67
N THR A 90 22.93 -15.48 29.59
CA THR A 90 21.99 -14.51 29.02
C THR A 90 20.87 -15.14 28.21
N THR A 91 21.07 -16.36 27.69
CA THR A 91 20.05 -17.11 26.94
C THR A 91 19.99 -18.56 27.40
N PRO A 92 18.83 -19.23 27.29
CA PRO A 92 18.70 -20.64 27.65
C PRO A 92 19.44 -21.58 26.67
N CYS A 93 19.94 -21.04 25.55
CA CYS A 93 20.59 -21.78 24.48
C CYS A 93 22.10 -21.92 24.66
N ASP A 94 22.67 -21.11 25.56
CA ASP A 94 24.09 -21.14 25.91
C ASP A 94 24.36 -21.98 27.18
N LEU A 95 23.30 -22.59 27.75
CA LEU A 95 23.38 -23.41 28.96
C LEU A 95 24.10 -24.75 28.70
N PRO A 96 24.96 -25.22 29.62
CA PRO A 96 25.52 -26.56 29.55
C PRO A 96 24.43 -27.61 29.72
N SER A 97 24.64 -28.82 29.16
CA SER A 97 23.68 -29.93 29.19
C SER A 97 23.31 -30.43 30.61
N THR A 98 24.09 -30.04 31.62
CA THR A 98 23.83 -30.32 33.05
C THR A 98 22.87 -29.32 33.71
N ALA A 99 22.58 -28.19 33.07
CA ALA A 99 21.72 -27.14 33.61
C ALA A 99 20.33 -27.16 32.95
N SER A 100 19.29 -27.20 33.77
CA SER A 100 17.89 -27.18 33.33
C SER A 100 17.25 -25.79 33.50
N TRP A 101 16.31 -25.49 32.61
CA TRP A 101 15.55 -24.24 32.56
C TRP A 101 14.09 -24.51 32.16
N SER A 102 13.20 -23.55 32.43
CA SER A 102 11.80 -23.61 31.97
C SER A 102 11.21 -22.22 31.72
N PHE A 103 10.06 -22.15 31.04
CA PHE A 103 9.32 -20.89 30.90
C PHE A 103 8.49 -20.58 32.13
N SER A 104 8.50 -19.32 32.54
CA SER A 104 7.67 -18.77 33.63
C SER A 104 6.20 -18.59 33.23
N LYS A 105 5.82 -19.01 32.01
CA LYS A 105 4.48 -18.86 31.42
C LYS A 105 4.11 -20.11 30.62
N PRO A 106 2.81 -20.46 30.52
CA PRO A 106 2.32 -21.58 29.71
C PRO A 106 2.88 -21.63 28.28
N ARG A 107 3.29 -22.82 27.85
CA ARG A 107 3.93 -23.10 26.55
C ARG A 107 3.18 -22.51 25.34
N LYS A 108 1.84 -22.51 25.37
CA LYS A 108 0.98 -22.06 24.25
C LYS A 108 0.89 -20.53 24.06
N ILE A 109 1.61 -19.71 24.85
CA ILE A 109 1.49 -18.24 24.82
C ILE A 109 2.19 -17.58 23.64
N SER A 110 3.26 -18.18 23.10
CA SER A 110 3.94 -17.72 21.88
C SER A 110 4.15 -18.87 20.90
N THR A 111 4.22 -18.56 19.61
CA THR A 111 4.62 -19.49 18.55
C THR A 111 5.97 -20.16 18.85
N ILE A 112 6.89 -19.37 19.41
CA ILE A 112 8.25 -19.77 19.75
C ILE A 112 8.27 -20.89 20.80
N SER A 113 7.49 -20.73 21.88
CA SER A 113 7.37 -21.72 22.95
C SER A 113 6.45 -22.88 22.59
N ASP A 114 5.39 -22.64 21.79
CA ASP A 114 4.48 -23.69 21.32
C ASP A 114 5.24 -24.70 20.45
N PHE A 115 6.03 -24.21 19.48
CA PHE A 115 6.85 -25.05 18.60
C PHE A 115 8.23 -25.43 19.15
N SER A 116 8.65 -24.90 20.31
CA SER A 116 9.95 -25.16 20.95
C SER A 116 11.16 -24.91 20.03
N ILE A 117 11.17 -23.73 19.42
CA ILE A 117 12.16 -23.33 18.40
C ILE A 117 13.16 -22.27 18.91
N GLU A 118 13.28 -22.09 20.22
CA GLU A 118 13.89 -20.89 20.82
C GLU A 118 15.40 -20.78 20.56
N CYS A 119 16.05 -21.95 20.47
CA CYS A 119 17.46 -22.09 20.16
C CYS A 119 17.75 -22.38 18.68
N SER A 120 16.72 -22.32 17.83
CA SER A 120 16.86 -22.48 16.37
C SER A 120 17.60 -21.31 15.72
N SER A 121 17.95 -21.46 14.45
CA SER A 121 18.57 -20.37 13.68
C SER A 121 17.64 -19.15 13.55
N PRO A 122 18.18 -17.92 13.45
CA PRO A 122 17.36 -16.72 13.23
C PRO A 122 16.44 -16.82 12.01
N VAL A 123 16.89 -17.51 10.95
CA VAL A 123 16.11 -17.75 9.74
C VAL A 123 14.86 -18.60 10.02
N LEU A 124 14.98 -19.65 10.84
CA LEU A 124 13.84 -20.51 11.18
C LEU A 124 12.84 -19.78 12.10
N LEU A 125 13.34 -19.01 13.07
CA LEU A 125 12.53 -18.15 13.94
C LEU A 125 11.77 -17.08 13.15
N ALA A 126 12.39 -16.54 12.10
CA ALA A 126 11.84 -15.48 11.27
C ALA A 126 10.92 -15.98 10.13
N LEU A 127 10.89 -17.30 9.88
CA LEU A 127 10.26 -17.89 8.71
C LEU A 127 8.78 -17.46 8.53
N PRO A 128 7.88 -17.51 9.55
CA PRO A 128 6.47 -17.18 9.33
C PRO A 128 6.22 -15.71 8.98
N ALA A 129 6.96 -14.79 9.61
CA ALA A 129 6.87 -13.36 9.32
C ALA A 129 7.49 -13.03 7.96
N SER A 130 8.62 -13.64 7.60
CA SER A 130 9.28 -13.45 6.30
C SER A 130 8.41 -14.00 5.16
N SER A 131 7.79 -15.18 5.37
CA SER A 131 6.84 -15.79 4.44
C SER A 131 5.61 -14.92 4.18
N PHE A 132 5.12 -14.17 5.17
CA PHE A 132 4.02 -13.22 4.98
C PHE A 132 4.41 -12.11 3.99
N TYR A 133 5.54 -11.42 4.19
CA TYR A 133 6.00 -10.39 3.26
C TYR A 133 6.39 -10.96 1.90
N ALA A 134 6.93 -12.18 1.83
CA ALA A 134 7.19 -12.86 0.56
C ALA A 134 5.89 -13.17 -0.20
N GLY A 135 4.84 -13.55 0.53
CA GLY A 135 3.47 -13.62 0.00
C GLY A 135 3.03 -12.28 -0.57
N CYS A 136 3.25 -11.17 0.15
CA CYS A 136 2.90 -9.83 -0.34
C CYS A 136 3.58 -9.45 -1.66
N LEU A 137 4.85 -9.83 -1.86
CA LEU A 137 5.55 -9.62 -3.14
C LEU A 137 4.85 -10.35 -4.29
N VAL A 138 4.64 -11.65 -4.14
CA VAL A 138 4.03 -12.50 -5.18
C VAL A 138 2.58 -12.10 -5.44
N GLY A 139 1.83 -11.78 -4.39
CA GLY A 139 0.44 -11.35 -4.47
C GLY A 139 0.30 -9.99 -5.16
N GLY A 140 1.18 -9.04 -4.86
CA GLY A 140 1.11 -7.70 -5.42
C GLY A 140 1.48 -7.63 -6.90
N LEU A 141 2.29 -8.55 -7.41
CA LEU A 141 2.55 -8.68 -8.85
C LEU A 141 1.44 -9.43 -9.60
N SER A 142 0.92 -10.52 -9.02
CA SER A 142 -0.07 -11.38 -9.68
C SER A 142 -1.50 -10.82 -9.59
N LEU A 143 -1.99 -10.53 -8.38
CA LEU A 143 -3.38 -10.12 -8.16
C LEU A 143 -3.68 -8.72 -8.70
N ALA A 144 -2.71 -7.80 -8.74
CA ALA A 144 -2.91 -6.46 -9.31
C ALA A 144 -3.43 -6.53 -10.75
N THR A 145 -2.79 -7.34 -11.60
CA THR A 145 -3.22 -7.51 -12.99
C THR A 145 -4.55 -8.26 -13.15
N LEU A 146 -4.86 -9.17 -12.24
CA LEU A 146 -6.11 -9.93 -12.25
C LEU A 146 -7.32 -9.05 -11.86
N ALA A 147 -7.10 -8.10 -10.94
CA ALA A 147 -8.08 -7.13 -10.48
C ALA A 147 -8.53 -6.20 -11.62
N ASP A 148 -7.56 -5.62 -12.35
CA ASP A 148 -7.79 -4.73 -13.49
C ASP A 148 -8.50 -5.46 -14.64
N SER A 149 -7.97 -6.64 -15.00
CA SER A 149 -8.35 -7.33 -16.23
C SER A 149 -9.70 -8.02 -16.16
N ARG A 150 -9.99 -8.82 -15.12
CA ARG A 150 -11.14 -9.75 -15.12
C ARG A 150 -12.09 -9.65 -13.92
N ILE A 151 -11.60 -9.34 -12.72
CA ILE A 151 -12.40 -9.53 -11.49
C ILE A 151 -13.23 -8.30 -11.10
N GLY A 152 -12.69 -7.09 -11.26
CA GLY A 152 -13.32 -5.85 -10.75
C GLY A 152 -12.85 -5.47 -9.35
N ARG A 153 -13.04 -4.20 -8.96
CA ARG A 153 -12.47 -3.62 -7.72
C ARG A 153 -13.15 -4.20 -6.48
N LYS A 154 -14.49 -4.23 -6.44
CA LYS A 154 -15.26 -4.84 -5.35
C LYS A 154 -14.88 -6.30 -5.16
N ASN A 155 -14.96 -7.09 -6.22
CA ASN A 155 -14.78 -8.54 -6.13
C ASN A 155 -13.34 -8.89 -5.72
N THR A 156 -12.34 -8.12 -6.18
CA THR A 156 -10.95 -8.28 -5.76
C THR A 156 -10.81 -7.99 -4.26
N LEU A 157 -11.38 -6.87 -3.77
CA LEU A 157 -11.33 -6.52 -2.35
C LEU A 157 -11.98 -7.61 -1.48
N VAL A 158 -13.16 -8.11 -1.87
CA VAL A 158 -13.88 -9.16 -1.15
C VAL A 158 -13.08 -10.46 -1.13
N LEU A 159 -12.60 -10.94 -2.29
CA LEU A 159 -11.85 -12.19 -2.38
C LEU A 159 -10.53 -12.13 -1.60
N SER A 160 -9.82 -11.00 -1.70
CA SER A 160 -8.56 -10.75 -0.99
C SER A 160 -8.79 -10.72 0.53
N SER A 161 -9.81 -10.00 1.00
CA SER A 161 -10.12 -9.90 2.44
C SER A 161 -10.62 -11.23 3.01
N LEU A 162 -11.43 -11.98 2.25
CA LEU A 162 -11.92 -13.29 2.64
C LEU A 162 -10.78 -14.33 2.72
N THR A 163 -9.89 -14.35 1.72
CA THR A 163 -8.74 -15.26 1.71
C THR A 163 -7.74 -14.91 2.82
N MET A 164 -7.48 -13.61 3.05
CA MET A 164 -6.61 -13.14 4.14
C MET A 164 -7.16 -13.55 5.51
N SER A 165 -8.46 -13.32 5.76
CA SER A 165 -9.11 -13.66 7.03
C SER A 165 -9.25 -15.17 7.25
N LEU A 166 -9.55 -15.95 6.21
CA LEU A 166 -9.59 -17.42 6.31
C LEU A 166 -8.20 -18.01 6.59
N ALA A 167 -7.15 -17.54 5.91
CA ALA A 167 -5.77 -17.98 6.17
C ALA A 167 -5.29 -17.59 7.58
N ALA A 168 -5.70 -16.41 8.08
CA ALA A 168 -5.44 -15.98 9.46
C ALA A 168 -6.21 -16.83 10.49
N ALA A 169 -7.47 -17.21 10.21
CA ALA A 169 -8.23 -18.10 11.08
C ALA A 169 -7.62 -19.50 11.13
N LEU A 170 -7.27 -20.08 9.96
CA LEU A 170 -6.60 -21.38 9.85
C LEU A 170 -5.23 -21.40 10.54
N THR A 171 -4.53 -20.26 10.60
CA THR A 171 -3.24 -20.13 11.29
C THR A 171 -3.35 -20.52 12.77
N ALA A 172 -4.47 -20.20 13.44
CA ALA A 172 -4.72 -20.60 14.83
C ALA A 172 -4.76 -22.13 15.05
N PHE A 173 -5.02 -22.91 13.99
CA PHE A 173 -5.09 -24.37 14.01
C PHE A 173 -3.82 -25.06 13.47
N SER A 174 -2.79 -24.30 13.09
CA SER A 174 -1.54 -24.87 12.56
C SER A 174 -0.89 -25.85 13.56
N PRO A 175 -0.52 -27.08 13.12
CA PRO A 175 0.08 -28.08 14.00
C PRO A 175 1.61 -27.93 14.11
N ASN A 176 2.25 -27.28 13.13
CA ASN A 176 3.70 -27.12 13.06
C ASN A 176 4.08 -25.81 12.35
N LEU A 177 5.37 -25.45 12.45
CA LEU A 177 5.94 -24.22 11.90
C LEU A 177 5.80 -24.11 10.37
N ALA A 178 5.88 -25.21 9.62
CA ALA A 178 5.78 -25.20 8.16
C ALA A 178 4.37 -24.84 7.68
N VAL A 179 3.34 -25.45 8.30
CA VAL A 179 1.93 -25.10 8.03
C VAL A 179 1.64 -23.66 8.46
N TYR A 180 2.19 -23.21 9.59
CA TYR A 180 2.08 -21.81 10.01
C TYR A 180 2.69 -20.85 8.97
N ALA A 181 3.92 -21.11 8.51
CA ALA A 181 4.59 -20.29 7.50
C ALA A 181 3.85 -20.29 6.15
N ALA A 182 3.31 -21.43 5.70
CA ALA A 182 2.52 -21.51 4.47
C ALA A 182 1.20 -20.71 4.58
N LEU A 183 0.50 -20.79 5.71
CA LEU A 183 -0.72 -20.00 5.95
C LEU A 183 -0.42 -18.50 6.05
N ARG A 184 0.72 -18.10 6.64
CA ARG A 184 1.19 -16.70 6.63
C ARG A 184 1.56 -16.22 5.22
N PHE A 185 2.17 -17.06 4.39
CA PHE A 185 2.38 -16.74 2.97
C PHE A 185 1.05 -16.49 2.24
N THR A 186 0.06 -17.37 2.38
CA THR A 186 -1.27 -17.18 1.77
C THR A 186 -1.98 -15.92 2.30
N CYS A 187 -1.86 -15.63 3.59
CA CYS A 187 -2.38 -14.41 4.21
C CYS A 187 -1.74 -13.15 3.61
N GLY A 188 -0.41 -13.15 3.44
CA GLY A 188 0.35 -12.07 2.81
C GLY A 188 0.07 -11.89 1.31
N PHE A 189 -0.09 -13.00 0.59
CA PHE A 189 -0.47 -13.02 -0.82
C PHE A 189 -1.82 -12.34 -1.03
N ALA A 190 -2.83 -12.72 -0.25
CA ALA A 190 -4.16 -12.12 -0.30
C ALA A 190 -4.14 -10.64 0.13
N ARG A 191 -3.42 -10.31 1.22
CA ARG A 191 -3.22 -8.95 1.72
C ARG A 191 -2.78 -7.95 0.65
N ALA A 192 -1.86 -8.34 -0.24
CA ALA A 192 -1.15 -7.41 -1.12
C ALA A 192 -2.07 -6.44 -1.89
N ASN A 193 -3.26 -6.93 -2.25
CA ASN A 193 -4.28 -6.25 -3.02
C ASN A 193 -5.43 -5.63 -2.19
N VAL A 194 -5.52 -5.89 -0.88
CA VAL A 194 -6.58 -5.37 -0.01
C VAL A 194 -6.53 -3.84 0.01
N GLY A 195 -5.42 -3.26 0.44
CA GLY A 195 -5.27 -1.80 0.54
C GLY A 195 -5.43 -1.07 -0.79
N THR A 196 -4.83 -1.58 -1.87
CA THR A 196 -4.95 -0.97 -3.21
C THR A 196 -6.38 -1.05 -3.76
N SER A 197 -7.06 -2.20 -3.62
CA SER A 197 -8.44 -2.34 -4.08
C SER A 197 -9.40 -1.48 -3.25
N ALA A 198 -9.20 -1.40 -1.93
CA ALA A 198 -9.97 -0.54 -1.02
C ALA A 198 -9.81 0.94 -1.37
N PHE A 199 -8.58 1.41 -1.59
CA PHE A 199 -8.28 2.79 -1.95
C PHE A 199 -8.85 3.17 -3.33
N VAL A 200 -8.62 2.35 -4.36
CA VAL A 200 -9.15 2.64 -5.70
C VAL A 200 -10.68 2.64 -5.69
N LEU A 201 -11.31 1.61 -5.10
CA LEU A 201 -12.78 1.51 -5.03
C LEU A 201 -13.40 2.69 -4.27
N SER A 202 -12.83 3.07 -3.12
CA SER A 202 -13.34 4.23 -2.36
C SER A 202 -13.15 5.55 -3.11
N SER A 203 -12.04 5.72 -3.85
CA SER A 203 -11.78 6.93 -4.66
C SER A 203 -12.64 7.04 -5.93
N GLU A 204 -13.10 5.92 -6.48
CA GLU A 204 -14.00 5.85 -7.65
C GLU A 204 -15.49 5.90 -7.27
N LEU A 205 -15.81 5.77 -5.98
CA LEU A 205 -17.15 5.94 -5.41
C LEU A 205 -17.41 7.34 -4.84
N VAL A 206 -16.44 8.25 -4.91
CA VAL A 206 -16.61 9.68 -4.61
C VAL A 206 -16.26 10.57 -5.80
N SER A 207 -16.89 11.75 -5.84
CA SER A 207 -16.51 12.82 -6.77
C SER A 207 -15.11 13.36 -6.44
N ARG A 208 -14.44 13.97 -7.43
CA ARG A 208 -13.04 14.43 -7.36
C ARG A 208 -12.78 15.28 -6.12
N ARG A 209 -13.74 16.14 -5.75
CA ARG A 209 -13.70 16.99 -4.54
C ARG A 209 -13.44 16.21 -3.24
N TYR A 210 -13.93 14.97 -3.11
CA TYR A 210 -13.83 14.19 -1.87
C TYR A 210 -12.73 13.12 -1.88
N ARG A 211 -12.00 12.92 -3.00
CA ARG A 211 -10.92 11.92 -3.08
C ARG A 211 -9.81 12.14 -2.04
N ASN A 212 -9.49 13.40 -1.73
CA ASN A 212 -8.52 13.73 -0.68
C ASN A 212 -9.03 13.33 0.72
N HIS A 213 -10.32 13.52 1.02
CA HIS A 213 -10.92 13.08 2.28
C HIS A 213 -10.92 11.55 2.43
N VAL A 214 -11.21 10.82 1.35
CA VAL A 214 -11.12 9.35 1.30
C VAL A 214 -9.68 8.86 1.52
N SER A 215 -8.69 9.57 0.97
CA SER A 215 -7.27 9.29 1.18
C SER A 215 -6.87 9.46 2.65
N ILE A 216 -7.32 10.55 3.29
CA ILE A 216 -7.09 10.80 4.72
C ILE A 216 -7.78 9.73 5.59
N LEU A 217 -9.03 9.37 5.27
CA LEU A 217 -9.78 8.33 5.98
C LEU A 217 -9.10 6.96 5.91
N THR A 218 -8.51 6.63 4.75
CA THR A 218 -7.69 5.43 4.56
C THR A 218 -6.52 5.37 5.56
N PHE A 219 -5.75 6.46 5.69
CA PHE A 219 -4.65 6.51 6.67
C PHE A 219 -5.14 6.40 8.12
N ILE A 220 -6.21 7.11 8.48
CA ILE A 220 -6.80 7.04 9.83
C ILE A 220 -7.20 5.60 10.20
N PHE A 221 -7.81 4.86 9.27
CA PHE A 221 -8.16 3.46 9.51
C PHE A 221 -6.95 2.52 9.53
N SER A 222 -5.91 2.79 8.75
CA SER A 222 -4.64 2.05 8.83
C SER A 222 -4.05 2.17 10.25
N THR A 223 -3.84 3.40 10.73
CA THR A 223 -3.31 3.64 12.07
C THR A 223 -4.24 3.14 13.17
N THR A 224 -5.56 3.21 12.99
CA THR A 224 -6.54 2.61 13.94
C THR A 224 -6.38 1.08 14.01
N GLY A 225 -6.15 0.41 12.89
CA GLY A 225 -5.83 -1.02 12.86
C GLY A 225 -4.56 -1.36 13.62
N PHE A 226 -3.51 -0.54 13.45
CA PHE A 226 -2.25 -0.73 14.17
C PHE A 226 -2.39 -0.42 15.68
N LEU A 227 -3.15 0.61 16.08
CA LEU A 227 -3.42 0.96 17.49
C LEU A 227 -4.34 -0.03 18.22
N THR A 228 -5.29 -0.66 17.53
CA THR A 228 -6.20 -1.65 18.14
C THR A 228 -5.50 -2.98 18.43
N LEU A 229 -4.48 -3.34 17.64
CA LEU A 229 -3.73 -4.58 17.80
C LEU A 229 -3.03 -4.74 19.18
N PRO A 230 -2.23 -3.78 19.71
CA PRO A 230 -1.64 -3.91 21.05
C PRO A 230 -2.69 -3.98 22.16
N ALA A 231 -3.85 -3.34 22.00
CA ALA A 231 -4.95 -3.44 22.97
C ALA A 231 -5.52 -4.86 23.01
N ILE A 232 -5.85 -5.45 21.85
CA ILE A 232 -6.31 -6.85 21.74
C ILE A 232 -5.24 -7.81 22.29
N ALA A 233 -3.97 -7.59 21.95
CA ALA A 233 -2.87 -8.42 22.42
C ALA A 233 -2.61 -8.29 23.93
N PHE A 234 -2.84 -7.11 24.52
CA PHE A 234 -2.72 -6.87 25.97
C PHE A 234 -3.84 -7.58 26.75
N LEU A 235 -5.06 -7.61 26.21
CA LEU A 235 -6.16 -8.40 26.76
C LEU A 235 -5.88 -9.91 26.63
N ASN A 236 -5.28 -10.35 25.52
CA ASN A 236 -4.90 -11.74 25.29
C ASN A 236 -3.61 -12.19 26.03
N ARG A 237 -2.92 -11.33 26.80
CA ARG A 237 -1.55 -11.57 27.33
C ARG A 237 -1.35 -12.79 28.25
N ALA A 238 -2.44 -13.38 28.73
CA ALA A 238 -2.47 -14.57 29.58
C ALA A 238 -2.89 -15.85 28.82
N HIS A 239 -3.34 -15.71 27.58
CA HIS A 239 -3.92 -16.78 26.76
C HIS A 239 -3.02 -17.13 25.57
N SER A 240 -3.43 -18.12 24.78
CA SER A 240 -2.63 -18.59 23.65
C SER A 240 -2.51 -17.56 22.52
N TRP A 241 -1.35 -17.53 21.85
CA TRP A 241 -1.14 -16.79 20.60
C TRP A 241 -2.20 -17.12 19.52
N ARG A 242 -2.75 -18.34 19.54
CA ARG A 242 -3.79 -18.82 18.62
C ARG A 242 -5.08 -18.00 18.71
N LEU A 243 -5.46 -17.55 19.92
CA LEU A 243 -6.65 -16.71 20.11
C LEU A 243 -6.48 -15.31 19.51
N LEU A 244 -5.26 -14.75 19.50
CA LEU A 244 -4.98 -13.44 18.89
C LEU A 244 -5.27 -13.45 17.37
N TYR A 245 -4.96 -14.56 16.69
CA TYR A 245 -5.33 -14.73 15.29
C TYR A 245 -6.85 -14.80 15.13
N LEU A 246 -7.58 -15.54 15.97
CA LEU A 246 -9.04 -15.61 15.90
C LEU A 246 -9.72 -14.25 16.18
N TYR A 247 -9.26 -13.50 17.18
CA TYR A 247 -9.81 -12.17 17.52
C TYR A 247 -9.63 -11.13 16.42
N THR A 248 -8.59 -11.26 15.58
CA THR A 248 -8.36 -10.37 14.42
C THR A 248 -8.99 -10.90 13.13
N SER A 249 -9.04 -12.22 12.94
CA SER A 249 -9.57 -12.84 11.73
C SER A 249 -11.09 -12.88 11.68
N ILE A 250 -11.78 -13.15 12.80
CA ILE A 250 -13.24 -13.28 12.82
C ILE A 250 -13.94 -11.96 12.44
N PRO A 251 -13.59 -10.78 13.00
CA PRO A 251 -14.15 -9.51 12.54
C PRO A 251 -13.87 -9.22 11.06
N SER A 252 -12.66 -9.53 10.57
CA SER A 252 -12.29 -9.38 9.16
C SER A 252 -13.09 -10.31 8.24
N LEU A 253 -13.46 -11.50 8.70
CA LEU A 253 -14.27 -12.46 7.95
C LEU A 253 -15.74 -12.01 7.89
N VAL A 254 -16.31 -11.57 9.01
CA VAL A 254 -17.66 -10.95 9.06
C VAL A 254 -17.73 -9.73 8.15
N TYR A 255 -16.72 -8.85 8.20
CA TYR A 255 -16.59 -7.71 7.28
C TYR A 255 -16.52 -8.13 5.81
N SER A 256 -15.75 -9.18 5.47
CA SER A 256 -15.64 -9.68 4.09
C SER A 256 -16.96 -10.22 3.55
N ILE A 257 -17.72 -10.95 4.38
CA ILE A 257 -19.07 -11.42 4.06
C ILE A 257 -20.03 -10.22 3.90
N PHE A 258 -19.94 -9.21 4.77
CA PHE A 258 -20.75 -8.01 4.67
C PHE A 258 -20.48 -7.24 3.36
N LEU A 259 -19.20 -7.07 2.98
CA LEU A 259 -18.84 -6.47 1.69
C LEU A 259 -19.42 -7.23 0.49
N LEU A 260 -19.46 -8.56 0.53
CA LEU A 260 -19.98 -9.39 -0.57
C LEU A 260 -21.42 -8.98 -0.93
N PHE A 261 -22.29 -8.82 0.08
CA PHE A 261 -23.70 -8.48 -0.13
C PHE A 261 -23.94 -6.96 -0.32
N PHE A 262 -23.36 -6.12 0.53
CA PHE A 262 -23.73 -4.70 0.59
C PHE A 262 -22.91 -3.80 -0.33
N MET A 263 -21.65 -4.15 -0.63
CA MET A 263 -20.77 -3.27 -1.40
C MET A 263 -21.19 -3.19 -2.87
N LYS A 264 -20.94 -2.04 -3.51
CA LYS A 264 -21.15 -1.83 -4.95
C LYS A 264 -19.82 -1.75 -5.69
N GLU A 265 -19.84 -2.09 -6.97
CA GLU A 265 -18.68 -2.04 -7.86
C GLU A 265 -18.52 -0.63 -8.44
N SER A 266 -17.30 -0.25 -8.82
CA SER A 266 -17.00 1.07 -9.38
C SER A 266 -17.84 1.38 -10.63
N PRO A 267 -18.60 2.50 -10.67
CA PRO A 267 -19.33 2.93 -11.86
C PRO A 267 -18.42 3.07 -13.09
N ARG A 268 -17.21 3.59 -12.87
CA ARG A 268 -16.18 3.75 -13.89
C ARG A 268 -15.77 2.40 -14.50
N TRP A 269 -15.45 1.42 -13.65
CA TRP A 269 -15.08 0.08 -14.12
C TRP A 269 -16.23 -0.60 -14.87
N LEU A 270 -17.47 -0.45 -14.38
CA LEU A 270 -18.66 -0.99 -15.03
C LEU A 270 -18.87 -0.38 -16.44
N LEU A 271 -18.69 0.94 -16.60
CA LEU A 271 -18.74 1.59 -17.91
C LEU A 271 -17.62 1.12 -18.84
N LEU A 272 -16.37 1.03 -18.35
CA LEU A 272 -15.23 0.51 -19.11
C LEU A 272 -15.42 -0.95 -19.56
N LYS A 273 -16.17 -1.76 -18.81
CA LYS A 273 -16.55 -3.14 -19.18
C LYS A 273 -17.86 -3.25 -19.97
N GLY A 274 -18.46 -2.13 -20.40
CA GLY A 274 -19.73 -2.13 -21.15
C GLY A 274 -20.98 -2.49 -20.33
N LYS A 275 -20.85 -2.66 -19.01
CA LYS A 275 -21.94 -3.02 -18.07
C LYS A 275 -22.83 -1.80 -17.72
N ARG A 276 -23.36 -1.11 -18.74
CA ARG A 276 -24.11 0.16 -18.59
C ARG A 276 -25.29 0.08 -17.62
N LYS A 277 -26.02 -1.04 -17.58
CA LYS A 277 -27.17 -1.23 -16.65
C LYS A 277 -26.73 -1.22 -15.18
N GLU A 278 -25.68 -1.97 -14.85
CA GLU A 278 -25.10 -2.03 -13.50
C GLU A 278 -24.47 -0.68 -13.08
N ALA A 279 -23.81 0.01 -14.02
CA ALA A 279 -23.24 1.34 -13.78
C ALA A 279 -24.34 2.35 -13.40
N ILE A 280 -25.44 2.39 -14.16
CA ILE A 280 -26.61 3.25 -13.90
C ILE A 280 -27.26 2.92 -12.55
N GLU A 281 -27.44 1.64 -12.20
CA GLU A 281 -27.98 1.26 -10.88
C GLU A 281 -27.07 1.72 -9.74
N THR A 282 -25.75 1.68 -9.94
CA THR A 282 -24.79 2.13 -8.95
C THR A 282 -24.80 3.65 -8.79
N LEU A 283 -24.78 4.40 -9.90
CA LEU A 283 -24.90 5.87 -9.87
C LEU A 283 -26.20 6.30 -9.17
N LYS A 284 -27.35 5.69 -9.50
CA LYS A 284 -28.64 5.90 -8.81
C LYS A 284 -28.59 5.75 -7.29
N LYS A 285 -27.64 4.96 -6.75
CA LYS A 285 -27.46 4.73 -5.30
C LYS A 285 -26.44 5.66 -4.65
N LEU A 286 -25.64 6.37 -5.45
CA LEU A 286 -24.67 7.37 -5.00
C LEU A 286 -25.22 8.80 -5.05
N THR A 287 -26.37 9.02 -5.71
CA THR A 287 -26.93 10.36 -6.00
C THR A 287 -28.31 10.57 -5.34
N SER A 288 -28.61 11.80 -4.91
CA SER A 288 -29.79 12.10 -4.07
C SER A 288 -31.07 12.53 -4.81
N LEU A 289 -31.04 12.82 -6.11
CA LEU A 289 -32.09 13.64 -6.75
C LEU A 289 -32.78 13.00 -7.96
N LYS A 290 -34.03 13.45 -8.19
CA LYS A 290 -35.02 12.90 -9.12
C LYS A 290 -34.75 13.13 -10.62
N GLU A 291 -33.61 13.69 -11.01
CA GLU A 291 -33.27 14.01 -12.41
C GLU A 291 -32.95 12.78 -13.29
N ILE A 292 -33.47 11.61 -12.92
CA ILE A 292 -33.09 10.30 -13.45
C ILE A 292 -34.15 9.72 -14.40
N GLN A 293 -34.68 10.56 -15.28
CA GLN A 293 -35.60 10.10 -16.35
C GLN A 293 -34.92 9.87 -17.69
N SER A 294 -33.70 10.36 -17.89
CA SER A 294 -32.88 10.01 -19.05
C SER A 294 -31.40 10.00 -18.70
N PHE A 295 -30.68 8.96 -19.14
CA PHE A 295 -29.21 8.97 -19.27
C PHE A 295 -28.88 8.93 -20.77
N PRO A 296 -29.21 9.97 -21.55
CA PRO A 296 -29.01 9.95 -22.99
C PRO A 296 -27.51 10.00 -23.29
N ASP A 297 -26.77 10.86 -22.58
CA ASP A 297 -25.35 11.15 -22.78
C ASP A 297 -24.41 9.99 -22.41
N LEU A 298 -24.90 8.96 -21.71
CA LEU A 298 -24.16 7.68 -21.60
C LEU A 298 -24.15 6.88 -22.92
N ALA A 299 -24.69 7.43 -24.01
CA ALA A 299 -24.58 6.90 -25.38
C ALA A 299 -23.30 7.30 -26.12
N VAL A 300 -22.35 7.99 -25.47
CA VAL A 300 -21.02 8.28 -26.05
C VAL A 300 -20.37 6.99 -26.56
N THR A 301 -19.96 7.05 -27.83
CA THR A 301 -19.38 5.94 -28.60
C THR A 301 -18.25 5.26 -27.84
N TYR A 302 -18.29 3.93 -27.81
CA TYR A 302 -17.24 3.08 -27.25
C TYR A 302 -15.98 3.18 -28.14
N SER A 303 -15.20 4.25 -27.96
CA SER A 303 -13.93 4.43 -28.65
C SER A 303 -13.01 3.28 -28.27
N LYS A 304 -12.67 2.45 -29.27
CA LYS A 304 -11.76 1.30 -29.14
C LYS A 304 -10.30 1.77 -29.10
N LYS A 305 -10.05 2.77 -28.25
CA LYS A 305 -8.79 3.31 -27.73
C LYS A 305 -9.11 3.62 -26.25
N THR A 306 -8.91 2.67 -25.35
CA THR A 306 -7.61 2.10 -25.07
C THR A 306 -7.81 0.65 -24.63
N GLU A 307 -7.30 -0.33 -25.38
CA GLU A 307 -6.79 -1.54 -24.70
C GLU A 307 -5.79 -0.99 -23.71
N SER A 308 -6.08 -1.08 -22.42
CA SER A 308 -5.18 -0.59 -21.38
C SER A 308 -3.81 -1.19 -21.62
N GLU A 309 -2.88 -0.37 -22.11
CA GLU A 309 -1.47 -0.73 -22.15
C GLU A 309 -1.14 -1.18 -20.73
N GLY A 310 -0.97 -2.50 -20.59
CA GLY A 310 -1.10 -3.11 -19.28
C GLY A 310 -0.05 -2.57 -18.33
N LEU A 311 -0.21 -2.84 -17.03
CA LEU A 311 0.82 -2.54 -16.03
C LEU A 311 2.23 -2.96 -16.52
N TYR A 312 2.31 -4.10 -17.23
CA TYR A 312 3.49 -4.62 -17.91
C TYR A 312 3.99 -3.81 -19.14
N SER A 313 3.12 -3.22 -19.97
CA SER A 313 3.55 -2.35 -21.08
C SER A 313 4.15 -1.05 -20.55
N ALA A 314 3.43 -0.38 -19.64
CA ALA A 314 3.91 0.81 -18.96
C ALA A 314 5.16 0.55 -18.09
N ALA A 315 5.26 -0.64 -17.47
CA ALA A 315 6.49 -1.06 -16.78
C ALA A 315 7.64 -1.31 -17.77
N ARG A 316 7.39 -1.94 -18.91
CA ARG A 316 8.41 -2.14 -19.96
C ARG A 316 8.98 -0.81 -20.45
N ILE A 317 8.14 0.20 -20.69
CA ILE A 317 8.55 1.56 -21.08
C ILE A 317 9.48 2.21 -20.02
N LEU A 318 9.23 1.98 -18.72
CA LEU A 318 10.10 2.41 -17.62
C LEU A 318 11.51 1.77 -17.66
N PHE A 319 11.61 0.52 -18.13
CA PHE A 319 12.90 -0.19 -18.27
C PHE A 319 13.63 0.14 -19.58
N GLU A 320 12.93 0.56 -20.64
CA GLU A 320 13.54 0.90 -21.94
C GLU A 320 14.25 2.27 -21.94
N LYS A 321 13.76 3.26 -21.19
CA LYS A 321 14.35 4.61 -21.14
C LYS A 321 15.44 4.69 -20.05
N PRO A 322 16.72 4.99 -20.38
CA PRO A 322 17.82 4.91 -19.42
C PRO A 322 17.69 5.92 -18.27
N TRP A 323 17.16 7.12 -18.53
CA TRP A 323 16.91 8.12 -17.47
C TRP A 323 15.83 7.67 -16.49
N ALA A 324 14.81 6.95 -16.98
CA ALA A 324 13.71 6.45 -16.18
C ALA A 324 14.16 5.26 -15.33
N LEU A 325 14.94 4.34 -15.94
CA LEU A 325 15.57 3.22 -15.25
C LEU A 325 16.52 3.68 -14.13
N GLN A 326 17.34 4.71 -14.37
CA GLN A 326 18.23 5.28 -13.35
C GLN A 326 17.43 5.87 -12.18
N ARG A 327 16.39 6.67 -12.46
CA ARG A 327 15.47 7.21 -11.44
C ARG A 327 14.79 6.07 -10.65
N LEU A 328 14.30 5.05 -11.35
CA LEU A 328 13.58 3.91 -10.77
C LEU A 328 14.50 3.05 -9.89
N ALA A 329 15.71 2.73 -10.35
CA ALA A 329 16.69 1.98 -9.57
C ALA A 329 17.11 2.74 -8.31
N ALA A 330 17.39 4.04 -8.42
CA ALA A 330 17.77 4.87 -7.28
C ALA A 330 16.65 4.94 -6.23
N ILE A 331 15.40 5.19 -6.63
CA ILE A 331 14.29 5.23 -5.67
C ILE A 331 14.00 3.84 -5.09
N MET A 332 14.01 2.74 -5.87
CA MET A 332 13.83 1.38 -5.33
C MET A 332 14.86 1.00 -4.25
N ILE A 333 16.12 1.42 -4.40
CA ILE A 333 17.15 1.19 -3.38
C ILE A 333 16.80 1.94 -2.08
N VAL A 334 16.32 3.18 -2.19
CA VAL A 334 15.81 3.96 -1.04
C VAL A 334 14.60 3.27 -0.40
N SER A 335 13.63 2.86 -1.22
CA SER A 335 12.40 2.16 -0.80
C SER A 335 12.69 0.91 -0.01
N PHE A 336 13.70 0.12 -0.43
CA PHE A 336 14.13 -1.07 0.30
C PHE A 336 14.63 -0.73 1.71
N GLY A 337 15.46 0.31 1.86
CA GLY A 337 15.94 0.76 3.17
C GLY A 337 14.83 1.34 4.05
N VAL A 338 13.92 2.13 3.47
CA VAL A 338 12.73 2.68 4.15
C VAL A 338 11.80 1.56 4.59
N GLY A 339 11.52 0.58 3.73
CA GLY A 339 10.68 -0.58 4.05
C GLY A 339 11.28 -1.52 5.08
N LEU A 340 12.59 -1.73 5.05
CA LEU A 340 13.32 -2.48 6.08
C LEU A 340 13.13 -1.84 7.47
N MET A 341 13.19 -0.50 7.55
CA MET A 341 12.89 0.23 8.79
C MET A 341 11.41 0.18 9.17
N TYR A 342 10.52 0.52 8.24
CA TYR A 342 9.08 0.65 8.48
C TYR A 342 8.45 -0.67 8.96
N TYR A 343 8.82 -1.80 8.36
CA TYR A 343 8.36 -3.11 8.84
C TYR A 343 9.23 -3.67 9.98
N GLY A 344 10.53 -3.39 9.97
CA GLY A 344 11.48 -3.95 10.94
C GLY A 344 11.38 -3.37 12.34
N MET A 345 11.17 -2.06 12.49
CA MET A 345 11.13 -1.41 13.81
C MET A 345 10.00 -1.94 14.71
N PRO A 346 8.72 -1.97 14.27
CA PRO A 346 7.64 -2.60 15.05
C PRO A 346 7.92 -4.05 15.44
N LEU A 347 8.48 -4.86 14.54
CA LEU A 347 8.87 -6.25 14.81
C LEU A 347 10.00 -6.35 15.86
N ASN A 348 10.91 -5.37 15.88
CA ASN A 348 12.07 -5.31 16.77
C ASN A 348 11.75 -4.82 18.19
N LEU A 349 10.56 -4.28 18.44
CA LEU A 349 10.14 -3.79 19.76
C LEU A 349 10.27 -4.83 20.88
N GLY A 350 10.14 -6.12 20.55
CA GLY A 350 10.35 -7.22 21.52
C GLY A 350 11.78 -7.31 22.06
N ASN A 351 12.76 -6.66 21.43
CA ASN A 351 14.16 -6.59 21.83
C ASN A 351 14.49 -5.31 22.64
N LEU A 352 13.51 -4.43 22.91
CA LEU A 352 13.61 -3.35 23.88
C LEU A 352 13.25 -3.85 25.28
N ASN A 353 13.97 -3.37 26.30
CA ASN A 353 13.69 -3.68 27.71
C ASN A 353 12.59 -2.76 28.27
N VAL A 354 11.47 -2.65 27.55
CA VAL A 354 10.30 -1.80 27.86
C VAL A 354 9.03 -2.64 27.60
N ASP A 355 7.87 -2.24 28.12
CA ASP A 355 6.63 -2.97 27.82
C ASP A 355 6.28 -2.94 26.33
N LEU A 356 6.04 -4.12 25.75
CA LEU A 356 5.82 -4.29 24.32
C LEU A 356 4.52 -3.66 23.84
N TYR A 357 3.44 -3.74 24.64
CA TYR A 357 2.12 -3.28 24.23
C TYR A 357 2.09 -1.75 24.17
N MET A 358 2.67 -1.10 25.19
CA MET A 358 2.88 0.35 25.20
C MET A 358 3.82 0.81 24.08
N SER A 359 4.94 0.12 23.87
CA SER A 359 5.90 0.47 22.81
C SER A 359 5.27 0.40 21.41
N ALA A 360 4.48 -0.65 21.15
CA ALA A 360 3.76 -0.81 19.89
C ALA A 360 2.64 0.22 19.71
N ALA A 361 1.94 0.59 20.79
CA ALA A 361 0.95 1.66 20.75
C ALA A 361 1.58 3.04 20.46
N LEU A 362 2.77 3.32 21.01
CA LEU A 362 3.54 4.55 20.72
C LEU A 362 4.01 4.59 19.26
N ASN A 363 4.53 3.48 18.72
CA ASN A 363 4.86 3.40 17.30
C ASN A 363 3.63 3.63 16.41
N ALA A 364 2.52 2.92 16.65
CA ALA A 364 1.29 3.13 15.91
C ALA A 364 0.79 4.59 15.99
N ALA A 365 0.86 5.22 17.17
CA ALA A 365 0.51 6.63 17.35
C ALA A 365 1.41 7.61 16.55
N SER A 366 2.64 7.23 16.20
CA SER A 366 3.60 8.09 15.49
C SER A 366 3.36 8.21 13.97
N GLU A 367 2.54 7.33 13.37
CA GLU A 367 2.18 7.40 11.94
C GLU A 367 1.42 8.68 11.60
N LEU A 368 0.42 9.07 12.42
CA LEU A 368 -0.38 10.27 12.13
C LEU A 368 0.44 11.57 12.23
N PRO A 369 1.22 11.83 13.31
CA PRO A 369 2.11 13.00 13.37
C PRO A 369 3.13 13.06 12.22
N SER A 370 3.69 11.92 11.79
CA SER A 370 4.64 11.92 10.66
C SER A 370 3.96 12.27 9.35
N ALA A 371 2.74 11.79 9.09
CA ALA A 371 1.94 12.20 7.93
C ALA A 371 1.63 13.71 7.96
N PHE A 372 1.24 14.27 9.11
CA PHE A 372 1.00 15.71 9.26
C PHE A 372 2.25 16.55 9.01
N VAL A 373 3.40 16.17 9.59
CA VAL A 373 4.68 16.86 9.37
C VAL A 373 5.06 16.82 7.90
N VAL A 374 4.91 15.68 7.22
CA VAL A 374 5.16 15.56 5.77
C VAL A 374 4.25 16.47 4.96
N PHE A 375 2.95 16.55 5.29
CA PHE A 375 2.00 17.44 4.60
C PHE A 375 2.43 18.92 4.63
N PHE A 376 2.88 19.42 5.78
CA PHE A 376 3.42 20.79 5.85
C PHE A 376 4.78 20.91 5.16
N LEU A 377 5.70 19.99 5.43
CA LEU A 377 7.08 20.07 4.97
C LEU A 377 7.20 19.92 3.44
N ALA A 378 6.31 19.17 2.80
CA ALA A 378 6.27 19.01 1.34
C ALA A 378 5.96 20.32 0.59
N ASN A 379 5.30 21.27 1.24
CA ASN A 379 5.01 22.59 0.69
C ASN A 379 6.13 23.61 0.94
N VAL A 380 6.92 23.45 2.00
CA VAL A 380 7.91 24.43 2.49
C VAL A 380 9.36 24.05 2.14
N VAL A 381 9.67 22.76 2.04
CA VAL A 381 11.03 22.23 1.80
C VAL A 381 11.07 21.40 0.52
N SER A 382 12.21 21.44 -0.17
CA SER A 382 12.54 20.60 -1.34
C SER A 382 12.49 19.10 -1.00
N ARG A 383 11.83 18.29 -1.84
CA ARG A 383 11.47 16.89 -1.57
C ARG A 383 12.72 16.04 -1.30
N ARG A 384 13.78 16.26 -2.09
CA ARG A 384 15.08 15.60 -1.95
C ARG A 384 15.71 15.86 -0.58
N ARG A 385 15.75 17.11 -0.10
CA ARG A 385 16.34 17.45 1.20
C ARG A 385 15.51 16.89 2.36
N SER A 386 14.19 16.94 2.27
CA SER A 386 13.29 16.34 3.28
C SER A 386 13.54 14.83 3.42
N LEU A 387 13.60 14.09 2.31
CA LEU A 387 13.81 12.65 2.32
C LEU A 387 15.20 12.27 2.87
N ILE A 388 16.26 12.98 2.48
CA ILE A 388 17.62 12.83 3.05
C ILE A 388 17.60 13.07 4.55
N GLY A 389 16.94 14.15 5.01
CA GLY A 389 16.83 14.48 6.43
C GLY A 389 16.13 13.39 7.25
N PHE A 390 14.98 12.90 6.77
CA PHE A 390 14.25 11.82 7.44
C PHE A 390 15.03 10.51 7.49
N VAL A 391 15.74 10.14 6.42
CA VAL A 391 16.59 8.94 6.38
C VAL A 391 17.77 9.05 7.34
N ILE A 392 18.47 10.19 7.39
CA ILE A 392 19.60 10.40 8.30
C ILE A 392 19.14 10.39 9.77
N VAL A 393 18.04 11.07 10.10
CA VAL A 393 17.47 11.06 11.46
C VAL A 393 17.03 9.65 11.84
N SER A 394 16.33 8.94 10.95
CA SER A 394 15.88 7.57 11.19
C SER A 394 17.03 6.61 11.47
N GLY A 395 18.04 6.59 10.59
CA GLY A 395 19.19 5.71 10.74
C GLY A 395 20.09 6.07 11.91
N GLY A 396 20.31 7.37 12.17
CA GLY A 396 21.12 7.87 13.28
C GLY A 396 20.52 7.54 14.65
N CYS A 397 19.21 7.77 14.83
CA CYS A 397 18.52 7.41 16.07
C CYS A 397 18.45 5.89 16.27
N SER A 398 18.28 5.11 15.19
CA SER A 398 18.34 3.64 15.26
C SER A 398 19.72 3.13 15.69
N LEU A 399 20.80 3.71 15.15
CA LEU A 399 22.16 3.40 15.59
C LEU A 399 22.40 3.77 17.05
N ALA A 400 21.99 4.96 17.48
CA ALA A 400 22.10 5.40 18.88
C ALA A 400 21.32 4.48 19.85
N CYS A 401 20.18 3.92 19.42
CA CYS A 401 19.40 2.96 20.21
C CYS A 401 20.22 1.70 20.59
N THR A 402 21.22 1.30 19.78
CA THR A 402 22.08 0.15 20.09
C THR A 402 22.91 0.33 21.37
N ALA A 403 23.27 1.57 21.70
CA ALA A 403 24.08 1.92 22.87
C ALA A 403 23.25 2.18 24.14
N MET A 404 21.91 2.22 24.03
CA MET A 404 21.02 2.59 25.14
C MET A 404 20.13 1.42 25.62
N GLY A 405 19.50 1.61 26.78
CA GLY A 405 18.53 0.68 27.36
C GLY A 405 17.38 1.43 28.03
N GLY A 406 16.27 0.73 28.26
CA GLY A 406 15.07 1.30 28.89
C GLY A 406 14.46 2.44 28.08
N TRP A 407 13.93 3.45 28.79
CA TRP A 407 13.19 4.57 28.21
C TRP A 407 13.96 5.41 27.16
N PRO A 408 15.24 5.77 27.35
CA PRO A 408 15.99 6.49 26.31
C PRO A 408 16.08 5.74 24.98
N ALA A 409 16.22 4.41 25.02
CA ALA A 409 16.20 3.58 23.81
C ALA A 409 14.83 3.59 23.12
N MET A 410 13.73 3.59 23.89
CA MET A 410 12.37 3.72 23.35
C MET A 410 12.14 5.08 22.68
N VAL A 411 12.63 6.18 23.27
CA VAL A 411 12.51 7.52 22.65
C VAL A 411 13.28 7.59 21.33
N LEU A 412 14.50 7.05 21.29
CA LEU A 412 15.29 6.98 20.06
C LEU A 412 14.65 6.07 19.00
N GLU A 413 14.09 4.94 19.40
CA GLU A 413 13.38 4.03 18.50
C GLU A 413 12.12 4.69 17.91
N MET A 414 11.33 5.38 18.74
CA MET A 414 10.13 6.10 18.29
C MET A 414 10.46 7.25 17.33
N VAL A 415 11.55 8.00 17.56
CA VAL A 415 12.04 9.01 16.61
C VAL A 415 12.55 8.36 15.32
N ALA A 416 13.20 7.20 15.43
CA ALA A 416 13.68 6.46 14.26
C ALA A 416 12.52 5.92 13.41
N PHE A 417 11.47 5.38 14.02
CA PHE A 417 10.27 4.91 13.36
C PHE A 417 9.45 6.07 12.76
N PHE A 418 9.26 7.18 13.50
CA PHE A 418 8.67 8.42 12.97
C PHE A 418 9.41 8.90 11.71
N GLY A 419 10.75 8.87 11.72
CA GLY A 419 11.58 9.23 10.57
C GLY A 419 11.37 8.29 9.38
N ALA A 420 11.20 6.98 9.62
CA ALA A 420 10.90 6.00 8.57
C ALA A 420 9.50 6.20 7.96
N CYS A 421 8.47 6.46 8.78
CA CYS A 421 7.13 6.81 8.32
C CYS A 421 7.13 8.11 7.50
N ALA A 422 7.82 9.15 7.99
CA ALA A 422 7.96 10.42 7.27
C ALA A 422 8.73 10.28 5.94
N ALA A 423 9.77 9.44 5.91
CA ALA A 423 10.47 9.08 4.68
C ALA A 423 9.55 8.37 3.68
N PHE A 424 8.78 7.37 4.13
CA PHE A 424 7.81 6.65 3.29
C PHE A 424 6.75 7.57 2.67
N TYR A 425 6.15 8.48 3.46
CA TYR A 425 5.16 9.41 2.92
C TYR A 425 5.78 10.42 1.93
N MET A 426 6.99 10.94 2.21
CA MET A 426 7.71 11.79 1.26
C MET A 426 8.09 11.05 -0.02
N GLU A 427 8.51 9.78 0.09
CA GLU A 427 8.89 8.92 -1.03
C GLU A 427 7.70 8.64 -1.97
N VAL A 428 6.50 8.42 -1.44
CA VAL A 428 5.28 8.28 -2.26
C VAL A 428 5.00 9.55 -3.05
N ILE A 429 5.06 10.73 -2.42
CA ILE A 429 4.89 12.03 -3.10
C ILE A 429 5.98 12.23 -4.16
N TYR A 430 7.24 11.96 -3.80
CA TYR A 430 8.37 12.14 -4.70
C TYR A 430 8.28 11.22 -5.92
N THR A 431 7.86 9.97 -5.74
CA THR A 431 7.63 9.00 -6.83
C THR A 431 6.50 9.46 -7.77
N VAL A 432 5.41 10.04 -7.25
CA VAL A 432 4.33 10.62 -8.06
C VAL A 432 4.87 11.74 -8.97
N GLU A 433 5.76 12.58 -8.45
CA GLU A 433 6.33 13.73 -9.19
C GLU A 433 7.51 13.36 -10.11
N LEU A 434 8.20 12.25 -9.83
CA LEU A 434 9.39 11.80 -10.54
C LEU A 434 9.07 11.11 -11.89
N PHE A 435 7.83 10.63 -12.06
CA PHE A 435 7.39 9.86 -13.22
C PHE A 435 6.13 10.46 -13.88
N PRO A 436 6.06 10.47 -15.23
CA PRO A 436 4.94 11.05 -15.95
C PRO A 436 3.66 10.22 -15.82
N THR A 437 2.51 10.87 -16.05
CA THR A 437 1.18 10.32 -15.74
C THR A 437 0.91 8.97 -16.42
N CYS A 438 1.40 8.76 -17.65
CA CYS A 438 1.29 7.51 -18.40
C CYS A 438 1.90 6.27 -17.69
N VAL A 439 3.00 6.40 -16.95
CA VAL A 439 3.70 5.27 -16.30
C VAL A 439 3.72 5.32 -14.77
N ARG A 440 3.25 6.42 -14.17
CA ARG A 440 3.26 6.69 -12.71
C ARG A 440 2.72 5.53 -11.88
N ASN A 441 1.62 4.91 -12.27
CA ASN A 441 1.02 3.80 -11.53
C ASN A 441 1.90 2.54 -11.54
N SER A 442 2.57 2.24 -12.66
CA SER A 442 3.53 1.14 -12.74
C SER A 442 4.78 1.44 -11.92
N ALA A 443 5.29 2.67 -11.95
CA ALA A 443 6.42 3.09 -11.12
C ALA A 443 6.11 2.94 -9.62
N LEU A 444 4.97 3.48 -9.16
CA LEU A 444 4.51 3.33 -7.77
C LEU A 444 4.33 1.86 -7.36
N ALA A 445 3.82 1.01 -8.25
CA ALA A 445 3.67 -0.42 -7.97
C ALA A 445 5.03 -1.11 -7.76
N VAL A 446 6.01 -0.84 -8.63
CA VAL A 446 7.37 -1.40 -8.54
C VAL A 446 8.11 -0.87 -7.30
N VAL A 447 8.02 0.44 -7.02
CA VAL A 447 8.55 1.09 -5.81
C VAL A 447 7.96 0.47 -4.54
N ARG A 448 6.64 0.24 -4.49
CA ARG A 448 5.98 -0.46 -3.37
C ARG A 448 6.52 -1.88 -3.16
N GLN A 449 6.88 -2.62 -4.22
CA GLN A 449 7.48 -3.94 -4.05
C GLN A 449 8.87 -3.87 -3.41
N ALA A 450 9.67 -2.85 -3.70
CA ALA A 450 10.96 -2.65 -3.03
C ALA A 450 10.79 -2.37 -1.52
N VAL A 451 9.78 -1.60 -1.11
CA VAL A 451 9.41 -1.42 0.32
C VAL A 451 9.06 -2.76 0.96
N VAL A 452 8.22 -3.57 0.31
CA VAL A 452 7.80 -4.89 0.83
C VAL A 452 8.97 -5.88 0.88
N LEU A 453 9.95 -5.78 -0.03
CA LEU A 453 11.16 -6.61 -0.02
C LEU A 453 12.02 -6.35 1.23
N GLY A 454 12.08 -5.09 1.71
CA GLY A 454 12.67 -4.77 3.01
C GLY A 454 11.95 -5.50 4.16
N GLY A 455 10.63 -5.62 4.09
CA GLY A 455 9.81 -6.41 5.01
C GLY A 455 10.10 -7.93 4.99
N VAL A 456 10.58 -8.49 3.87
CA VAL A 456 11.01 -9.91 3.82
C VAL A 456 12.31 -10.12 4.59
N ALA A 457 13.25 -9.18 4.51
CA ALA A 457 14.53 -9.27 5.20
C ALA A 457 14.41 -8.98 6.71
N ALA A 458 13.62 -7.98 7.09
CA ALA A 458 13.50 -7.47 8.46
C ALA A 458 13.35 -8.55 9.56
N PRO A 459 12.44 -9.54 9.47
CA PRO A 459 12.22 -10.49 10.55
C PRO A 459 13.45 -11.34 10.88
N THR A 460 14.28 -11.68 9.87
CA THR A 460 15.52 -12.44 10.08
C THR A 460 16.53 -11.67 10.92
N MET A 461 16.61 -10.35 10.70
CA MET A 461 17.49 -9.42 11.41
C MET A 461 16.96 -9.15 12.82
N VAL A 462 15.64 -9.04 13.01
CA VAL A 462 14.99 -8.99 14.34
C VAL A 462 15.28 -10.25 15.15
N ALA A 463 15.19 -11.43 14.53
CA ALA A 463 15.48 -12.70 15.20
C ALA A 463 16.96 -12.81 15.60
N ALA A 464 17.89 -12.32 14.77
CA ALA A 464 19.31 -12.22 15.11
C ALA A 464 19.57 -11.17 16.22
N GLY A 465 18.81 -10.07 16.21
CA GLY A 465 18.83 -8.98 17.17
C GLY A 465 18.60 -9.41 18.62
N ARG A 466 17.88 -10.53 18.84
CA ARG A 466 17.65 -11.14 20.16
C ARG A 466 18.93 -11.52 20.90
N ARG A 467 20.00 -11.89 20.18
CA ARG A 467 21.31 -12.19 20.77
C ARG A 467 22.18 -10.94 20.91
N ARG A 468 22.09 -10.02 19.95
CA ARG A 468 22.86 -8.76 19.93
C ARG A 468 22.04 -7.66 19.27
N LYS A 469 21.61 -6.64 20.03
CA LYS A 469 20.80 -5.50 19.54
C LYS A 469 21.37 -4.81 18.28
N PHE A 470 22.69 -4.79 18.13
CA PHE A 470 23.36 -4.24 16.95
C PHE A 470 22.94 -4.94 15.64
N LEU A 471 22.68 -6.26 15.67
CA LEU A 471 22.28 -7.04 14.49
C LEU A 471 20.88 -6.71 13.95
N SER A 472 20.04 -6.03 14.75
CA SER A 472 18.78 -5.45 14.28
C SER A 472 18.89 -3.94 14.14
N PHE A 473 18.83 -3.18 15.24
CA PHE A 473 18.81 -1.71 15.22
C PHE A 473 20.03 -1.10 14.50
N GLY A 474 21.23 -1.63 14.74
CA GLY A 474 22.46 -1.13 14.11
C GLY A 474 22.46 -1.36 12.60
N VAL A 475 22.15 -2.57 12.15
CA VAL A 475 22.14 -2.89 10.72
C VAL A 475 20.99 -2.19 10.00
N PHE A 476 19.80 -2.08 10.60
CA PHE A 476 18.71 -1.27 10.04
C PHE A 476 19.16 0.18 9.83
N GLY A 477 19.80 0.79 10.84
CA GLY A 477 20.28 2.17 10.78
C GLY A 477 21.35 2.40 9.70
N ILE A 478 22.29 1.46 9.56
CA ILE A 478 23.31 1.50 8.50
C ILE A 478 22.66 1.35 7.12
N VAL A 479 21.77 0.36 6.94
CA VAL A 479 21.17 0.08 5.63
C VAL A 479 20.31 1.24 5.14
N ILE A 480 19.46 1.86 5.97
CA ILE A 480 18.66 3.00 5.51
C ILE A 480 19.54 4.19 5.12
N ILE A 481 20.64 4.46 5.84
CA ILE A 481 21.59 5.54 5.50
C ILE A 481 22.29 5.25 4.16
N LEU A 482 22.80 4.02 3.96
CA LEU A 482 23.47 3.61 2.73
C LEU A 482 22.52 3.66 1.52
N CYS A 483 21.28 3.18 1.68
CA CYS A 483 20.23 3.31 0.68
C CYS A 483 19.91 4.80 0.40
N GLY A 484 19.86 5.63 1.43
CA GLY A 484 19.64 7.08 1.33
C GLY A 484 20.67 7.85 0.51
N LEU A 485 21.90 7.34 0.36
CA LEU A 485 22.90 7.95 -0.52
C LEU A 485 22.41 8.04 -1.97
N PHE A 486 21.56 7.11 -2.42
CA PHE A 486 21.03 7.11 -3.79
C PHE A 486 20.03 8.26 -4.06
N ILE A 487 19.48 8.91 -3.02
CA ILE A 487 18.67 10.13 -3.16
C ILE A 487 19.47 11.27 -3.82
N VAL A 488 20.81 11.25 -3.72
CA VAL A 488 21.69 12.25 -4.34
C VAL A 488 21.64 12.20 -5.88
N PHE A 489 21.28 11.06 -6.47
CA PHE A 489 21.11 10.90 -7.93
C PHE A 489 19.73 11.33 -8.44
N LEU A 490 18.77 11.59 -7.54
CA LEU A 490 17.41 11.99 -7.92
C LEU A 490 17.29 13.51 -8.12
N PRO A 491 16.58 13.99 -9.16
CA PRO A 491 16.36 15.41 -9.41
C PRO A 491 15.37 16.00 -8.40
N GLU A 492 15.50 17.28 -8.06
CA GLU A 492 14.48 17.96 -7.26
C GLU A 492 13.21 18.21 -8.09
N THR A 493 12.04 17.93 -7.50
CA THR A 493 10.73 18.04 -8.16
C THR A 493 9.90 19.22 -7.67
N ARG A 494 10.26 19.90 -6.56
CA ARG A 494 9.46 21.00 -6.02
C ARG A 494 9.21 22.12 -7.03
N GLY A 495 7.93 22.40 -7.26
CA GLY A 495 7.48 23.46 -8.16
C GLY A 495 7.58 23.14 -9.65
N ARG A 496 7.97 21.91 -10.03
CA ARG A 496 7.95 21.49 -11.45
C ARG A 496 6.54 21.10 -11.88
N ALA A 497 6.16 21.49 -13.09
CA ALA A 497 4.95 21.01 -13.74
C ALA A 497 5.09 19.51 -14.08
N ILE A 498 4.17 18.71 -13.56
CA ILE A 498 4.09 17.27 -13.79
C ILE A 498 3.92 17.00 -15.29
N SER A 499 4.76 16.11 -15.82
CA SER A 499 4.71 15.66 -17.21
C SER A 499 3.63 14.58 -17.40
N ASP A 500 2.95 14.55 -18.54
CA ASP A 500 1.95 13.53 -18.86
C ASP A 500 2.54 12.38 -19.68
N THR A 501 3.47 12.65 -20.59
CA THR A 501 4.15 11.63 -21.43
C THR A 501 5.65 11.48 -21.10
N MET A 502 6.26 10.39 -21.59
CA MET A 502 7.69 10.12 -21.40
C MET A 502 8.58 11.07 -22.21
N GLU A 503 8.11 11.48 -23.39
CA GLU A 503 8.81 12.39 -24.31
C GLU A 503 8.86 13.81 -23.75
N GLU A 504 7.77 14.27 -23.13
CA GLU A 504 7.70 15.58 -22.46
C GLU A 504 8.72 15.67 -21.30
N GLU A 505 8.80 14.62 -20.47
CA GLU A 505 9.79 14.55 -19.39
C GLU A 505 11.23 14.47 -19.93
N GLU A 506 11.45 13.70 -21.01
CA GLU A 506 12.75 13.61 -21.68
C GLU A 506 13.20 14.97 -22.26
N HIS A 507 12.27 15.75 -22.83
CA HIS A 507 12.54 17.12 -23.29
C HIS A 507 12.97 18.03 -22.13
N LYS A 508 12.21 18.05 -21.03
CA LYS A 508 12.53 18.84 -19.83
C LYS A 508 13.91 18.48 -19.23
N ILE A 509 14.31 17.20 -19.29
CA ILE A 509 15.66 16.76 -18.88
C ILE A 509 16.74 17.32 -19.80
N MET A 510 16.51 17.32 -21.12
CA MET A 510 17.46 17.80 -22.12
C MET A 510 17.64 19.34 -22.06
N GLU A 511 16.55 20.10 -21.90
CA GLU A 511 16.60 21.55 -21.68
C GLU A 511 17.31 21.90 -20.36
N GLY A 512 17.04 21.15 -19.30
CA GLY A 512 17.75 21.27 -18.02
C GLY A 512 19.26 21.00 -18.12
N ARG A 513 19.70 20.12 -19.04
CA ARG A 513 21.12 19.92 -19.32
C ARG A 513 21.74 21.08 -20.10
N LYS A 514 21.05 21.60 -21.12
CA LYS A 514 21.53 22.73 -21.95
C LYS A 514 21.68 24.04 -21.16
N THR A 515 20.87 24.23 -20.11
CA THR A 515 20.98 25.41 -19.21
C THR A 515 22.11 25.29 -18.19
N ILE A 516 22.54 24.08 -17.84
CA ILE A 516 23.69 23.84 -16.93
C ILE A 516 25.01 23.80 -17.72
N TYR A 517 24.98 23.24 -18.93
CA TYR A 517 26.11 23.17 -19.86
C TYR A 517 25.69 23.81 -21.19
N PRO A 518 25.75 25.15 -21.30
CA PRO A 518 25.57 25.82 -22.60
C PRO A 518 26.66 25.32 -23.55
N SER A 519 26.26 24.83 -24.72
CA SER A 519 27.18 24.46 -25.79
C SER A 519 27.92 25.70 -26.27
N SER A 520 29.21 25.77 -25.95
CA SER A 520 30.18 26.78 -26.39
C SER A 520 30.45 26.72 -27.90
#